data_AF-A0A0C9TMM3-F1
#
_entry.id   AF-A0A0C9TMM3-F1
#
_cell.length_a   1.000
_cell.length_b   1.000
_cell.length_c   1.000
_cell.angle_alpha   90.00
_cell.angle_beta   90.00
_cell.angle_gamma   90.00
#
_symmetry.space_group_name_H-M   'P 1'
#
loop_
_entity.id
_entity.type
_entity.pdbx_description
1 polymer ?
#
loop_
_entity_poly.entity_id
_entity_poly.type
_entity_poly.pdbx_seq_one_letter_code
_entity_poly.pdbx_strand_id
1 'polypeptide(L)'
;MSHPTSTSAAHAAEPEPSTSSLHATAVKTNAPTVAPLPSRFKIGTNHKKYLDAHDGKVFCHIPPRVITSPNTPSIPRPFIYENEPVQCRADGRYGYVDIYQWPQMFCEEYPWGVVYPMKGMYWETDPLVRLWWTLMYANFVPLADTTLVVGFLSQEKRNELNKVQDVVKNRYMLYKKSKVPERNPRDQGEWIMLIMRNNYNHLDRFPLTWRNIITAVAEFQRSVMECFTYFDYHQMILPSVQTPAFPYPEYNPYWLGVFTCDPGVAETLFRAGIPVWLIKHEDTVTANTSLLAKVVPREPDMVLAMFTDPIKHFARPFPVRYVGPSNYKCSLACRRFLRQDQMETWQVTPTNAAGTSTAGPSMAGPSSAGTQSAPNCQAKRKQRANQKVPVIQLADWAPTERQVGRGRSLPAPSQAKWLGGSVTEGFKG
;
A
#
# COMPACT_ATOMS: atom_id res chain seq x y z
N MET A 1 70.69 15.02 -32.15
CA MET A 1 70.90 13.73 -32.85
C MET A 1 70.75 12.64 -31.81
N SER A 2 69.50 12.24 -31.51
CA SER A 2 68.83 11.04 -32.05
C SER A 2 69.16 9.78 -31.23
N HIS A 3 68.29 9.52 -30.25
CA HIS A 3 68.07 8.21 -29.62
C HIS A 3 67.65 7.16 -30.66
N PRO A 4 68.00 5.88 -30.46
CA PRO A 4 67.27 4.77 -31.04
C PRO A 4 66.40 4.07 -29.97
N THR A 5 65.10 4.28 -30.13
CA THR A 5 64.02 3.29 -30.21
C THR A 5 64.01 2.09 -29.25
N SER A 6 63.13 2.21 -28.25
CA SER A 6 62.57 1.14 -27.42
C SER A 6 61.79 0.12 -28.27
N THR A 7 62.04 -1.17 -28.05
CA THR A 7 61.29 -2.27 -28.66
C THR A 7 60.06 -2.58 -27.81
N SER A 8 58.91 -2.40 -28.43
CA SER A 8 57.56 -2.72 -27.96
C SER A 8 57.42 -4.19 -27.58
N ALA A 9 57.11 -4.48 -26.32
CA ALA A 9 56.50 -5.73 -25.90
C ALA A 9 54.98 -5.50 -25.80
N ALA A 10 54.25 -6.25 -26.62
CA ALA A 10 52.81 -6.11 -26.81
C ALA A 10 52.03 -6.26 -25.50
N HIS A 11 51.23 -5.24 -25.18
CA HIS A 11 50.09 -5.35 -24.29
C HIS A 11 49.09 -6.34 -24.89
N ALA A 12 48.91 -7.49 -24.23
CA ALA A 12 47.71 -8.30 -24.42
C ALA A 12 46.53 -7.51 -23.84
N ALA A 13 45.67 -7.01 -24.72
CA ALA A 13 44.41 -6.40 -24.35
C ALA A 13 43.52 -7.46 -23.68
N GLU A 14 43.17 -7.25 -22.41
CA GLU A 14 42.04 -7.94 -21.78
C GLU A 14 40.75 -7.55 -22.52
N PRO A 15 39.85 -8.50 -22.82
CA PRO A 15 38.61 -8.19 -23.48
C PRO A 15 37.66 -7.48 -22.49
N GLU A 16 37.19 -6.30 -22.89
CA GLU A 16 36.12 -5.56 -22.23
C GLU A 16 34.90 -6.45 -21.90
N PRO A 17 34.34 -6.38 -20.68
CA PRO A 17 33.15 -7.16 -20.34
C PRO A 17 31.95 -6.58 -21.09
N SER A 18 31.46 -7.38 -22.03
CA SER A 18 30.28 -7.10 -22.84
C SER A 18 29.08 -6.79 -21.95
N THR A 19 28.46 -5.64 -22.18
CA THR A 19 27.18 -5.20 -21.59
C THR A 19 26.04 -6.11 -22.08
N SER A 20 25.94 -7.30 -21.51
CA SER A 20 24.79 -8.19 -21.70
C SER A 20 23.63 -7.70 -20.83
N SER A 21 22.74 -6.91 -21.43
CA SER A 21 21.44 -6.59 -20.86
C SER A 21 20.67 -7.89 -20.60
N LEU A 22 20.52 -8.28 -19.34
CA LEU A 22 19.67 -9.39 -18.91
C LEU A 22 18.19 -8.99 -19.06
N HIS A 23 17.69 -8.98 -20.30
CA HIS A 23 16.26 -9.07 -20.55
C HIS A 23 15.84 -10.53 -20.37
N ALA A 24 15.57 -10.92 -19.12
CA ALA A 24 14.94 -12.19 -18.83
C ALA A 24 13.50 -12.16 -19.36
N THR A 25 13.21 -13.05 -20.32
CA THR A 25 11.90 -13.21 -20.95
C THR A 25 10.87 -13.62 -19.89
N ALA A 26 9.91 -12.73 -19.63
CA ALA A 26 8.75 -13.03 -18.81
C ALA A 26 7.99 -14.23 -19.39
N VAL A 27 7.52 -15.14 -18.51
CA VAL A 27 6.36 -15.97 -18.85
C VAL A 27 5.20 -14.99 -18.96
N LYS A 28 4.86 -14.61 -20.19
CA LYS A 28 3.65 -13.86 -20.49
C LYS A 28 2.48 -14.71 -20.01
N THR A 29 1.87 -14.36 -18.88
CA THR A 29 0.48 -14.73 -18.66
C THR A 29 -0.29 -14.10 -19.82
N ASN A 30 -1.02 -14.91 -20.58
CA ASN A 30 -1.74 -14.42 -21.75
C ASN A 30 -2.57 -13.21 -21.32
N ALA A 31 -2.33 -12.06 -21.97
CA ALA A 31 -3.22 -10.93 -21.80
C ALA A 31 -4.63 -11.41 -22.12
N PRO A 32 -5.66 -11.08 -21.30
CA PRO A 32 -7.01 -11.45 -21.63
C PRO A 32 -7.27 -10.94 -23.04
N THR A 33 -7.51 -11.88 -23.97
CA THR A 33 -7.82 -11.55 -25.35
C THR A 33 -9.02 -10.62 -25.30
N VAL A 34 -8.84 -9.37 -25.73
CA VAL A 34 -9.92 -8.39 -25.75
C VAL A 34 -10.98 -8.94 -26.69
N ALA A 35 -12.03 -9.52 -26.11
CA ALA A 35 -13.13 -10.05 -26.89
C ALA A 35 -13.71 -8.91 -27.76
N PRO A 36 -14.18 -9.21 -28.98
CA PRO A 36 -14.96 -8.28 -29.77
C PRO A 36 -16.07 -7.72 -28.87
N LEU A 37 -16.25 -6.40 -28.89
CA LEU A 37 -17.24 -5.75 -28.02
C LEU A 37 -18.63 -6.34 -28.35
N PRO A 38 -19.35 -6.93 -27.39
CA PRO A 38 -20.72 -7.34 -27.63
C PRO A 38 -21.57 -6.18 -28.15
N SER A 39 -22.41 -6.45 -29.15
CA SER A 39 -23.26 -5.45 -29.82
C SER A 39 -24.17 -4.64 -28.86
N ARG A 40 -24.38 -5.13 -27.63
CA ARG A 40 -25.16 -4.45 -26.59
C ARG A 40 -24.47 -3.21 -26.00
N PHE A 41 -23.14 -3.07 -26.09
CA PHE A 41 -22.46 -1.89 -25.55
C PHE A 41 -22.50 -0.75 -26.57
N LYS A 42 -23.43 0.18 -26.37
CA LYS A 42 -23.51 1.41 -27.17
C LYS A 42 -22.49 2.42 -26.62
N ILE A 43 -21.39 2.61 -27.34
CA ILE A 43 -20.45 3.70 -27.06
C ILE A 43 -21.15 5.02 -27.39
N GLY A 44 -21.07 5.98 -26.46
CA GLY A 44 -21.99 7.09 -26.32
C GLY A 44 -22.29 7.87 -27.60
N THR A 45 -23.57 7.87 -27.98
CA THR A 45 -24.20 8.92 -28.81
C THR A 45 -24.87 10.01 -27.95
N ASN A 46 -25.02 9.79 -26.63
CA ASN A 46 -25.59 10.74 -25.68
C ASN A 46 -24.49 11.32 -24.79
N HIS A 47 -24.16 12.59 -25.00
CA HIS A 47 -23.16 13.32 -24.21
C HIS A 47 -23.80 13.87 -22.94
N LYS A 48 -23.79 13.08 -21.84
CA LYS A 48 -24.02 13.66 -20.51
C LYS A 48 -23.00 14.79 -20.29
N LYS A 49 -23.46 15.97 -19.88
CA LYS A 49 -22.58 17.12 -19.58
C LYS A 49 -21.62 16.82 -18.42
N TYR A 50 -22.05 15.96 -17.49
CA TYR A 50 -21.26 15.49 -16.35
C TYR A 50 -21.45 13.98 -16.20
N LEU A 51 -20.35 13.26 -15.99
CA LEU A 51 -20.37 11.84 -15.65
C LEU A 51 -20.59 11.68 -14.15
N ASP A 52 -21.40 10.69 -13.77
CA ASP A 52 -21.52 10.25 -12.39
C ASP A 52 -20.58 9.07 -12.10
N ALA A 53 -20.55 8.60 -10.85
CA ALA A 53 -19.66 7.53 -10.42
C ALA A 53 -19.94 6.16 -11.07
N HIS A 54 -21.11 5.99 -11.70
CA HIS A 54 -21.53 4.75 -12.34
C HIS A 54 -21.29 4.78 -13.85
N ASP A 55 -21.01 5.93 -14.43
CA ASP A 55 -20.62 6.07 -15.83
C ASP A 55 -19.16 5.64 -16.07
N GLY A 56 -18.79 5.53 -17.34
CA GLY A 56 -17.44 5.20 -17.79
C GLY A 56 -16.92 6.26 -18.76
N LYS A 57 -16.10 7.19 -18.28
CA LYS A 57 -15.21 7.98 -19.14
C LYS A 57 -14.36 7.03 -19.98
N VAL A 58 -13.84 6.00 -19.32
CA VAL A 58 -13.23 4.85 -19.96
C VAL A 58 -13.87 3.57 -19.44
N PHE A 59 -13.87 2.54 -20.27
CA PHE A 59 -14.30 1.21 -19.88
C PHE A 59 -13.48 0.12 -20.58
N CYS A 60 -13.40 -1.05 -19.96
CA CYS A 60 -12.93 -2.27 -20.60
C CYS A 60 -13.90 -3.42 -20.31
N HIS A 61 -13.96 -4.38 -21.22
CA HIS A 61 -14.81 -5.57 -21.10
C HIS A 61 -13.91 -6.80 -21.00
N ILE A 62 -13.99 -7.47 -19.85
CA ILE A 62 -13.31 -8.72 -19.54
C ILE A 62 -14.43 -9.70 -19.15
N PRO A 63 -15.01 -10.42 -20.11
CA PRO A 63 -16.23 -11.21 -19.88
C PRO A 63 -16.16 -12.09 -18.62
N PRO A 64 -17.23 -12.16 -17.81
CA PRO A 64 -18.53 -11.47 -17.97
C PRO A 64 -18.57 -10.08 -17.31
N ARG A 65 -17.42 -9.45 -17.09
CA ARG A 65 -17.27 -8.22 -16.31
C ARG A 65 -16.99 -7.01 -17.20
N VAL A 66 -17.55 -5.88 -16.80
CA VAL A 66 -17.22 -4.57 -17.35
C VAL A 66 -16.61 -3.74 -16.23
N ILE A 67 -15.46 -3.15 -16.51
CA ILE A 67 -14.80 -2.23 -15.59
C ILE A 67 -14.96 -0.83 -16.17
N THR A 68 -15.55 0.08 -15.39
CA THR A 68 -15.72 1.48 -15.77
C THR A 68 -14.91 2.37 -14.84
N SER A 69 -14.36 3.46 -15.38
CA SER A 69 -13.88 4.56 -14.55
C SER A 69 -14.53 5.86 -14.99
N PRO A 70 -15.16 6.61 -14.06
CA PRO A 70 -15.78 7.89 -14.36
C PRO A 70 -14.77 9.04 -14.40
N ASN A 71 -13.68 8.95 -13.63
CA ASN A 71 -12.74 10.06 -13.43
C ASN A 71 -11.35 9.81 -14.02
N THR A 72 -10.91 8.57 -14.21
CA THR A 72 -9.58 8.26 -14.77
C THR A 72 -9.59 8.08 -16.29
N PRO A 73 -8.47 8.36 -16.99
CA PRO A 73 -8.35 8.14 -18.44
C PRO A 73 -7.81 6.74 -18.80
N SER A 74 -7.52 5.88 -17.83
CA SER A 74 -6.96 4.54 -18.08
C SER A 74 -7.46 3.53 -17.04
N ILE A 75 -7.47 2.25 -17.40
CA ILE A 75 -7.86 1.17 -16.49
C ILE A 75 -6.64 0.31 -16.23
N PRO A 76 -6.18 0.12 -14.98
CA PRO A 76 -5.12 -0.81 -14.66
C PRO A 76 -5.61 -2.25 -14.91
N ARG A 77 -4.71 -3.14 -15.28
CA ARG A 77 -5.03 -4.57 -15.36
C ARG A 77 -5.51 -5.11 -14.00
N PRO A 78 -6.69 -5.74 -13.92
CA PRO A 78 -7.23 -6.26 -12.67
C PRO A 78 -6.62 -7.64 -12.32
N PHE A 79 -5.48 -7.65 -11.62
CA PHE A 79 -4.90 -8.90 -11.06
C PHE A 79 -5.67 -9.45 -9.86
N ILE A 80 -6.72 -8.76 -9.44
CA ILE A 80 -7.54 -9.07 -8.25
C ILE A 80 -8.18 -10.47 -8.25
N TYR A 81 -8.29 -11.09 -9.43
CA TYR A 81 -8.85 -12.43 -9.63
C TYR A 81 -7.79 -13.52 -9.77
N GLU A 82 -6.53 -13.14 -9.91
CA GLU A 82 -5.43 -14.07 -10.08
C GLU A 82 -5.00 -14.61 -8.71
N ASN A 83 -4.62 -15.88 -8.64
CA ASN A 83 -4.13 -16.52 -7.41
C ASN A 83 -2.61 -16.33 -7.26
N GLU A 84 -2.13 -15.13 -7.55
CA GLU A 84 -0.71 -14.81 -7.46
C GLU A 84 -0.25 -14.84 -5.99
N PRO A 85 0.87 -15.52 -5.68
CA PRO A 85 1.37 -15.58 -4.32
C PRO A 85 1.89 -14.22 -3.85
N VAL A 86 1.55 -13.84 -2.62
CA VAL A 86 2.23 -12.76 -1.91
C VAL A 86 3.61 -13.27 -1.52
N GLN A 87 4.58 -13.04 -2.40
CA GLN A 87 5.96 -13.50 -2.30
C GLN A 87 6.89 -12.41 -2.81
N CYS A 88 7.93 -12.10 -2.03
CA CYS A 88 8.90 -11.08 -2.45
C CYS A 88 9.59 -11.50 -3.76
N ARG A 89 9.75 -10.54 -4.65
CA ARG A 89 10.49 -10.63 -5.91
C ARG A 89 11.94 -10.17 -5.68
N ALA A 90 12.74 -10.10 -6.74
CA ALA A 90 14.16 -9.75 -6.65
C ALA A 90 14.41 -8.37 -6.03
N ASP A 91 13.45 -7.44 -6.09
CA ASP A 91 13.51 -6.11 -5.47
C ASP A 91 12.89 -6.06 -4.05
N GLY A 92 12.45 -7.20 -3.50
CA GLY A 92 11.84 -7.29 -2.18
C GLY A 92 10.35 -6.94 -2.12
N ARG A 93 9.76 -6.52 -3.25
CA ARG A 93 8.32 -6.18 -3.37
C ARG A 93 7.50 -7.37 -3.82
N TYR A 94 6.17 -7.25 -3.88
CA TYR A 94 5.30 -8.41 -4.16
C TYR A 94 4.85 -8.55 -5.62
N GLY A 95 5.37 -7.72 -6.54
CA GLY A 95 4.92 -7.71 -7.93
C GLY A 95 3.46 -7.30 -8.03
N TYR A 96 2.67 -7.99 -8.85
CA TYR A 96 1.30 -7.60 -9.19
C TYR A 96 0.30 -7.52 -8.02
N VAL A 97 0.57 -8.24 -6.93
CA VAL A 97 -0.25 -8.24 -5.71
C VAL A 97 0.24 -7.26 -4.66
N ASP A 98 1.25 -6.45 -4.98
CA ASP A 98 1.77 -5.42 -4.10
C ASP A 98 0.78 -4.25 -4.01
N ILE A 99 0.07 -4.18 -2.88
CA ILE A 99 -0.91 -3.14 -2.55
C ILE A 99 -0.31 -1.72 -2.56
N TYR A 100 1.02 -1.59 -2.50
CA TYR A 100 1.71 -0.31 -2.50
C TYR A 100 2.14 0.14 -3.89
N GLN A 101 2.01 -0.72 -4.90
CA GLN A 101 2.46 -0.45 -6.27
C GLN A 101 1.35 -0.59 -7.31
N TRP A 102 0.34 -1.44 -7.04
CA TRP A 102 -0.75 -1.69 -7.97
C TRP A 102 -2.12 -1.59 -7.30
N PRO A 103 -3.14 -1.03 -7.97
CA PRO A 103 -4.49 -1.00 -7.42
C PRO A 103 -5.04 -2.39 -7.15
N GLN A 104 -5.61 -2.57 -5.96
CA GLN A 104 -6.24 -3.80 -5.50
C GLN A 104 -7.74 -3.59 -5.26
N MET A 105 -8.43 -4.63 -4.81
CA MET A 105 -9.80 -4.48 -4.32
C MET A 105 -9.85 -3.58 -3.08
N PHE A 106 -10.90 -2.77 -2.98
CA PHE A 106 -11.16 -1.94 -1.83
C PHE A 106 -11.27 -2.79 -0.56
N CYS A 107 -10.64 -2.31 0.51
CA CYS A 107 -10.54 -2.98 1.80
C CYS A 107 -11.00 -1.99 2.86
N GLU A 108 -12.19 -2.23 3.41
CA GLU A 108 -12.83 -1.33 4.37
C GLU A 108 -12.03 -1.19 5.67
N GLU A 109 -11.25 -2.22 6.04
CA GLU A 109 -10.37 -2.21 7.20
C GLU A 109 -9.15 -1.29 7.03
N TYR A 110 -8.79 -0.97 5.78
CA TYR A 110 -7.65 -0.14 5.42
C TYR A 110 -8.03 0.92 4.37
N PRO A 111 -8.99 1.82 4.68
CA PRO A 111 -9.59 2.71 3.69
C PRO A 111 -8.58 3.74 3.14
N TRP A 112 -7.51 4.04 3.88
CA TRP A 112 -6.41 4.89 3.40
C TRP A 112 -5.56 4.24 2.30
N GLY A 113 -5.68 2.93 2.07
CA GLY A 113 -4.91 2.24 1.02
C GLY A 113 -5.23 2.73 -0.40
N VAL A 114 -6.33 3.46 -0.59
CA VAL A 114 -6.71 4.04 -1.88
C VAL A 114 -5.83 5.24 -2.28
N VAL A 115 -5.11 5.85 -1.33
CA VAL A 115 -4.27 7.04 -1.56
C VAL A 115 -2.77 6.75 -1.48
N TYR A 116 -2.35 5.48 -1.62
CA TYR A 116 -0.92 5.19 -1.76
C TYR A 116 -0.32 6.04 -2.89
N PRO A 117 0.82 6.71 -2.63
CA PRO A 117 1.45 7.51 -3.66
C PRO A 117 1.87 6.61 -4.82
N MET A 118 1.75 7.08 -6.06
CA MET A 118 2.29 6.39 -7.23
C MET A 118 3.74 6.83 -7.50
N LYS A 119 4.50 5.96 -8.16
CA LYS A 119 5.83 6.29 -8.68
C LYS A 119 5.72 7.54 -9.59
N GLY A 120 6.53 8.55 -9.32
CA GLY A 120 6.48 9.84 -10.02
C GLY A 120 5.69 10.95 -9.31
N MET A 121 5.10 10.67 -8.14
CA MET A 121 4.46 11.71 -7.32
C MET A 121 5.44 12.76 -6.79
N TYR A 122 6.69 12.38 -6.53
CA TYR A 122 7.69 13.25 -5.92
C TYR A 122 8.81 13.58 -6.89
N TRP A 123 9.32 14.80 -6.80
CA TRP A 123 10.49 15.27 -7.54
C TRP A 123 11.76 14.54 -7.11
N GLU A 124 12.77 14.49 -7.97
CA GLU A 124 14.04 13.81 -7.70
C GLU A 124 14.79 14.34 -6.47
N THR A 125 14.56 15.61 -6.13
CA THR A 125 15.16 16.28 -4.97
C THR A 125 14.41 15.99 -3.67
N ASP A 126 13.19 15.44 -3.73
CA ASP A 126 12.40 15.09 -2.56
C ASP A 126 12.92 13.76 -1.97
N PRO A 127 13.21 13.70 -0.65
CA PRO A 127 13.59 12.45 0.00
C PRO A 127 12.65 11.28 -0.29
N LEU A 128 11.34 11.55 -0.46
CA LEU A 128 10.31 10.54 -0.71
C LEU A 128 10.43 9.83 -2.06
N VAL A 129 11.26 10.32 -2.99
CA VAL A 129 11.62 9.56 -4.20
C VAL A 129 12.24 8.21 -3.86
N ARG A 130 12.86 8.07 -2.67
CA ARG A 130 13.46 6.82 -2.18
C ARG A 130 12.45 5.73 -1.83
N LEU A 131 11.15 6.01 -1.86
CA LEU A 131 10.09 5.00 -1.72
C LEU A 131 10.06 4.00 -2.89
N TRP A 132 10.44 4.43 -4.10
CA TRP A 132 10.51 3.57 -5.30
C TRP A 132 11.93 3.18 -5.69
N TRP A 133 12.93 3.55 -4.87
CA TRP A 133 14.31 3.16 -5.13
C TRP A 133 14.47 1.63 -5.08
N THR A 134 15.25 1.08 -6.01
CA THR A 134 15.57 -0.35 -6.09
C THR A 134 17.04 -0.56 -5.73
N LEU A 135 17.27 -1.47 -4.79
CA LEU A 135 18.59 -1.72 -4.23
C LEU A 135 19.48 -2.50 -5.21
N MET A 136 20.73 -2.07 -5.35
CA MET A 136 21.78 -2.77 -6.13
C MET A 136 22.85 -3.35 -5.20
N TYR A 137 23.51 -4.43 -5.62
CA TYR A 137 24.52 -5.12 -4.80
C TYR A 137 25.69 -4.20 -4.41
N ALA A 138 26.03 -3.21 -5.24
CA ALA A 138 27.04 -2.20 -4.92
C ALA A 138 26.73 -1.35 -3.66
N ASN A 139 25.48 -1.34 -3.19
CA ASN A 139 25.11 -0.66 -1.94
C ASN A 139 25.33 -1.55 -0.70
N PHE A 140 25.75 -2.80 -0.87
CA PHE A 140 26.06 -3.71 0.22
C PHE A 140 27.52 -3.54 0.62
N VAL A 141 27.75 -3.30 1.91
CA VAL A 141 29.08 -3.19 2.51
C VAL A 141 29.28 -4.40 3.41
N PRO A 142 29.98 -5.45 2.94
CA PRO A 142 30.27 -6.63 3.76
C PRO A 142 31.01 -6.25 5.03
N LEU A 143 30.73 -6.97 6.12
CA LEU A 143 31.55 -6.87 7.32
C LEU A 143 32.89 -7.57 7.09
N ALA A 144 33.98 -6.86 7.37
CA ALA A 144 35.30 -7.45 7.45
C ALA A 144 35.35 -8.48 8.59
N ASP A 145 36.22 -9.48 8.45
CA ASP A 145 36.60 -10.41 9.52
C ASP A 145 35.46 -11.29 10.07
N THR A 146 34.43 -11.56 9.28
CA THR A 146 33.38 -12.53 9.63
C THR A 146 33.31 -13.67 8.63
N THR A 147 33.06 -14.89 9.12
CA THR A 147 32.79 -16.06 8.26
C THR A 147 31.38 -16.06 7.67
N LEU A 148 30.52 -15.17 8.17
CA LEU A 148 29.14 -14.98 7.72
C LEU A 148 29.12 -14.00 6.54
N VAL A 149 28.39 -14.32 5.47
CA VAL A 149 28.18 -13.39 4.34
C VAL A 149 27.11 -12.36 4.71
N VAL A 150 27.47 -11.48 5.64
CA VAL A 150 26.64 -10.41 6.19
C VAL A 150 27.35 -9.06 6.09
N GLY A 151 26.57 -7.99 6.12
CA GLY A 151 27.07 -6.65 5.99
C GLY A 151 25.97 -5.64 6.21
N PHE A 152 26.28 -4.39 5.92
CA PHE A 152 25.33 -3.31 6.06
C PHE A 152 24.97 -2.69 4.72
N LEU A 153 23.88 -1.94 4.69
CA LEU A 153 23.65 -0.97 3.63
C LEU A 153 24.80 0.07 3.62
N SER A 154 25.13 0.71 2.50
CA SER A 154 26.12 1.77 2.52
C SER A 154 25.66 2.95 3.40
N GLN A 155 26.61 3.66 4.02
CA GLN A 155 26.29 4.79 4.91
C GLN A 155 25.52 5.89 4.16
N GLU A 156 25.89 6.15 2.91
CA GLU A 156 25.20 7.10 2.03
C GLU A 156 23.71 6.75 1.92
N LYS A 157 23.38 5.49 1.59
CA LYS A 157 21.99 5.06 1.43
C LYS A 157 21.23 5.00 2.75
N ARG A 158 21.88 4.66 3.86
CA ARG A 158 21.27 4.83 5.20
C ARG A 158 20.90 6.28 5.48
N ASN A 159 21.79 7.22 5.19
CA ASN A 159 21.54 8.65 5.40
C ASN A 159 20.36 9.15 4.55
N GLU A 160 20.24 8.67 3.31
CA GLU A 160 19.08 8.96 2.46
C GLU A 160 17.77 8.43 3.05
N LEU A 161 17.75 7.19 3.53
CA LEU A 161 16.56 6.62 4.18
C LEU A 161 16.26 7.30 5.53
N ASN A 162 17.26 7.79 6.25
CA ASN A 162 17.04 8.58 7.47
C ASN A 162 16.30 9.89 7.17
N LYS A 163 16.65 10.57 6.07
CA LYS A 163 15.92 11.78 5.63
C LYS A 163 14.45 11.48 5.37
N VAL A 164 14.13 10.33 4.76
CA VAL A 164 12.75 9.87 4.57
C VAL A 164 12.03 9.74 5.91
N GLN A 165 12.69 9.11 6.89
CA GLN A 165 12.14 8.97 8.23
C GLN A 165 11.82 10.33 8.87
N ASP A 166 12.69 11.33 8.69
CA ASP A 166 12.48 12.66 9.25
C ASP A 166 11.28 13.38 8.62
N VAL A 167 11.04 13.20 7.30
CA VAL A 167 9.82 13.71 6.65
C VAL A 167 8.56 13.09 7.26
N VAL A 168 8.55 11.77 7.49
CA VAL A 168 7.40 11.09 8.12
C VAL A 168 7.17 11.59 9.54
N LYS A 169 8.24 11.71 10.35
CA LYS A 169 8.15 12.24 11.72
C LYS A 169 7.51 13.62 11.73
N ASN A 170 7.93 14.51 10.83
CA ASN A 170 7.36 15.85 10.72
C ASN A 170 5.86 15.82 10.39
N ARG A 171 5.44 14.99 9.42
CA ARG A 171 4.01 14.82 9.10
C ARG A 171 3.21 14.24 10.26
N TYR A 172 3.76 13.25 10.95
CA TYR A 172 3.14 12.70 12.14
C TYR A 172 2.93 13.75 13.25
N MET A 173 3.91 14.65 13.45
CA MET A 173 3.76 15.75 14.41
C MET A 173 2.66 16.74 14.00
N LEU A 174 2.51 17.03 12.70
CA LEU A 174 1.40 17.84 12.20
C LEU A 174 0.06 17.13 12.41
N TYR A 175 -0.01 15.82 12.11
CA TYR A 175 -1.16 14.96 12.38
C TYR A 175 -1.58 14.98 13.85
N LYS A 176 -0.64 14.84 14.78
CA LYS A 176 -0.94 14.92 16.22
C LYS A 176 -1.43 16.29 16.68
N LYS A 177 -0.97 17.36 16.04
CA LYS A 177 -1.42 18.73 16.35
C LYS A 177 -2.81 19.04 15.79
N SER A 178 -3.18 18.43 14.66
CA SER A 178 -4.53 18.59 14.12
C SER A 178 -5.56 17.92 15.03
N LYS A 179 -6.66 18.63 15.34
CA LYS A 179 -7.83 18.09 16.05
C LYS A 179 -8.64 17.17 15.13
N VAL A 180 -8.00 16.14 14.57
CA VAL A 180 -8.66 15.16 13.70
C VAL A 180 -9.77 14.50 14.54
N PRO A 181 -11.02 14.41 14.04
CA PRO A 181 -12.11 13.81 14.78
C PRO A 181 -11.71 12.43 15.32
N GLU A 182 -11.83 12.25 16.64
CA GLU A 182 -11.65 10.98 17.35
C GLU A 182 -12.74 9.98 16.91
N ARG A 183 -12.60 9.44 15.70
CA ARG A 183 -13.16 8.14 15.31
C ARG A 183 -12.07 7.10 15.07
N ASN A 184 -10.84 7.46 15.40
CA ASN A 184 -9.69 6.58 15.31
C ASN A 184 -9.68 5.66 16.54
N PRO A 185 -9.65 4.33 16.40
CA PRO A 185 -9.27 3.47 17.52
C PRO A 185 -7.91 3.96 18.00
N ARG A 186 -7.87 4.58 19.20
CA ARG A 186 -6.65 5.13 19.79
C ARG A 186 -5.51 4.12 19.57
N ASP A 187 -4.41 4.61 18.98
CA ASP A 187 -3.11 3.94 18.80
C ASP A 187 -2.75 3.43 17.39
N GLN A 188 -3.63 3.42 16.37
CA GLN A 188 -3.24 2.85 15.06
C GLN A 188 -2.14 3.66 14.34
N GLY A 189 -2.25 4.99 14.30
CA GLY A 189 -1.20 5.84 13.73
C GLY A 189 0.13 5.76 14.49
N GLU A 190 0.08 5.58 15.82
CA GLU A 190 1.25 5.35 16.67
C GLU A 190 1.92 4.01 16.35
N TRP A 191 1.11 2.97 16.18
CA TRP A 191 1.58 1.63 15.86
C TRP A 191 2.23 1.57 14.48
N ILE A 192 1.64 2.21 13.48
CA ILE A 192 2.21 2.30 12.12
C ILE A 192 3.56 3.07 12.14
N MET A 193 3.67 4.14 12.94
CA MET A 193 4.95 4.85 13.15
C MET A 193 6.01 3.97 13.83
N LEU A 194 5.60 3.21 14.86
CA LEU A 194 6.50 2.31 15.58
C LEU A 194 7.07 1.24 14.65
N ILE A 195 6.23 0.67 13.78
CA ILE A 195 6.66 -0.30 12.77
C ILE A 195 7.70 0.33 11.84
N MET A 196 7.43 1.52 11.29
CA MET A 196 8.38 2.20 10.40
C MET A 196 9.72 2.46 11.09
N ARG A 197 9.69 2.92 12.35
CA ARG A 197 10.90 3.14 13.15
C ARG A 197 11.66 1.84 13.40
N ASN A 198 10.96 0.75 13.71
CA ASN A 198 11.58 -0.56 13.94
C ASN A 198 12.24 -1.11 12.66
N ASN A 199 11.59 -0.94 11.51
CA ASN A 199 12.14 -1.32 10.21
C ASN A 199 13.43 -0.55 9.90
N TYR A 200 13.43 0.76 10.12
CA TYR A 200 14.64 1.58 9.95
C TYR A 200 15.76 1.21 10.93
N ASN A 201 15.44 1.13 12.23
CA ASN A 201 16.44 0.78 13.26
C ASN A 201 17.11 -0.55 12.95
N HIS A 202 16.38 -1.49 12.36
CA HIS A 202 16.98 -2.76 12.02
C HIS A 202 17.95 -2.67 10.84
N LEU A 203 17.59 -1.92 9.79
CA LEU A 203 18.49 -1.63 8.67
C LEU A 203 19.76 -0.91 9.12
N ASP A 204 19.64 -0.06 10.13
CA ASP A 204 20.73 0.76 10.66
C ASP A 204 21.67 -0.02 11.59
N ARG A 205 21.11 -0.84 12.49
CA ARG A 205 21.86 -1.41 13.61
C ARG A 205 22.34 -2.84 13.43
N PHE A 206 21.73 -3.64 12.57
CA PHE A 206 22.05 -5.06 12.46
C PHE A 206 22.70 -5.38 11.11
N PRO A 207 23.80 -6.16 11.10
CA PRO A 207 24.32 -6.69 9.86
C PRO A 207 23.37 -7.76 9.32
N LEU A 208 23.17 -7.74 8.00
CA LEU A 208 22.22 -8.58 7.31
C LEU A 208 22.87 -9.23 6.09
N THR A 209 22.32 -10.38 5.69
CA THR A 209 22.63 -10.93 4.37
C THR A 209 22.09 -10.00 3.29
N TRP A 210 22.70 -9.98 2.11
CA TRP A 210 22.21 -9.21 0.96
C TRP A 210 20.69 -9.38 0.72
N ARG A 211 20.23 -10.64 0.74
CA ARG A 211 18.83 -11.00 0.61
C ARG A 211 17.93 -10.35 1.67
N ASN A 212 18.39 -10.29 2.92
CA ASN A 212 17.64 -9.69 4.02
C ASN A 212 17.64 -8.15 3.94
N ILE A 213 18.70 -7.52 3.41
CA ILE A 213 18.72 -6.06 3.19
C ILE A 213 17.69 -5.68 2.15
N ILE A 214 17.58 -6.42 1.04
CA ILE A 214 16.55 -6.17 0.02
C ILE A 214 15.16 -6.13 0.67
N THR A 215 14.81 -7.16 1.44
CA THR A 215 13.50 -7.20 2.11
C THR A 215 13.35 -6.11 3.15
N ALA A 216 14.39 -5.81 3.93
CA ALA A 216 14.31 -4.81 4.99
C ALA A 216 14.14 -3.38 4.41
N VAL A 217 14.78 -3.07 3.26
CA VAL A 217 14.57 -1.81 2.54
C VAL A 217 13.14 -1.73 2.00
N ALA A 218 12.65 -2.79 1.36
CA ALA A 218 11.27 -2.83 0.87
C ALA A 218 10.24 -2.73 2.00
N GLU A 219 10.49 -3.33 3.16
CA GLU A 219 9.65 -3.22 4.36
C GLU A 219 9.66 -1.80 4.94
N PHE A 220 10.83 -1.16 5.01
CA PHE A 220 10.93 0.24 5.41
C PHE A 220 10.11 1.13 4.46
N GLN A 221 10.32 1.01 3.15
CA GLN A 221 9.56 1.77 2.14
C GLN A 221 8.04 1.58 2.29
N ARG A 222 7.57 0.34 2.44
CA ARG A 222 6.14 0.03 2.66
C ARG A 222 5.60 0.63 3.94
N SER A 223 6.34 0.53 5.05
CA SER A 223 5.92 1.12 6.33
C SER A 223 5.89 2.66 6.30
N VAL A 224 6.79 3.29 5.54
CA VAL A 224 6.78 4.73 5.28
C VAL A 224 5.53 5.12 4.48
N MET A 225 5.22 4.40 3.40
CA MET A 225 4.00 4.64 2.62
C MET A 225 2.74 4.47 3.46
N GLU A 226 2.70 3.46 4.34
CA GLU A 226 1.61 3.26 5.30
C GLU A 226 1.45 4.47 6.24
N CYS A 227 2.54 4.98 6.80
CA CYS A 227 2.50 6.18 7.65
C CYS A 227 1.92 7.39 6.88
N PHE A 228 2.50 7.70 5.72
CA PHE A 228 2.10 8.86 4.93
C PHE A 228 0.63 8.85 4.57
N THR A 229 0.18 7.72 4.02
CA THR A 229 -1.20 7.58 3.56
C THR A 229 -2.19 7.58 4.69
N TYR A 230 -1.84 6.97 5.83
CA TYR A 230 -2.67 7.02 7.01
C TYR A 230 -2.91 8.46 7.47
N PHE A 231 -1.86 9.27 7.59
CA PHE A 231 -1.98 10.66 8.05
C PHE A 231 -2.71 11.53 7.03
N ASP A 232 -2.30 11.48 5.77
CA ASP A 232 -2.89 12.27 4.69
C ASP A 232 -4.38 11.91 4.52
N TYR A 233 -4.74 10.63 4.57
CA TYR A 233 -6.12 10.19 4.46
C TYR A 233 -6.98 10.80 5.56
N HIS A 234 -6.57 10.70 6.82
CA HIS A 234 -7.39 11.19 7.93
C HIS A 234 -7.45 12.71 8.01
N GLN A 235 -6.43 13.43 7.54
CA GLN A 235 -6.41 14.90 7.56
C GLN A 235 -7.09 15.52 6.34
N MET A 236 -6.86 14.96 5.15
CA MET A 236 -7.22 15.60 3.89
C MET A 236 -8.41 14.94 3.20
N ILE A 237 -8.56 13.62 3.34
CA ILE A 237 -9.49 12.83 2.50
C ILE A 237 -10.76 12.46 3.24
N LEU A 238 -10.62 12.05 4.49
CA LEU A 238 -11.74 11.66 5.34
C LEU A 238 -12.80 12.76 5.46
N PRO A 239 -12.46 14.07 5.59
CA PRO A 239 -13.47 15.13 5.57
C PRO A 239 -14.27 15.17 4.26
N SER A 240 -13.62 15.01 3.11
CA SER A 240 -14.28 14.99 1.79
C SER A 240 -15.14 13.73 1.59
N VAL A 241 -14.73 12.61 2.15
CA VAL A 241 -15.50 11.35 2.17
C VAL A 241 -16.76 11.50 3.04
N GLN A 242 -16.65 12.15 4.20
CA GLN A 242 -17.76 12.32 5.15
C GLN A 242 -18.76 13.41 4.73
N THR A 243 -18.25 14.52 4.21
CA THR A 243 -19.04 15.69 3.84
C THR A 243 -18.68 16.12 2.43
N PRO A 244 -19.16 15.38 1.39
CA PRO A 244 -18.85 15.71 0.01
C PRO A 244 -19.51 17.04 -0.38
N ALA A 245 -18.74 17.92 -1.02
CA ALA A 245 -19.21 19.21 -1.52
C ALA A 245 -19.15 19.25 -3.05
N PHE A 246 -20.21 19.77 -3.69
CA PHE A 246 -20.25 19.96 -5.14
C PHE A 246 -19.76 21.38 -5.50
N PRO A 247 -18.99 21.58 -6.60
CA PRO A 247 -18.49 20.56 -7.52
C PRO A 247 -17.46 19.63 -6.89
N TYR A 248 -17.51 18.35 -7.24
CA TYR A 248 -16.54 17.37 -6.74
C TYR A 248 -15.13 17.66 -7.28
N PRO A 249 -14.07 17.42 -6.50
CA PRO A 249 -12.71 17.63 -6.94
C PRO A 249 -12.36 16.72 -8.12
N GLU A 250 -11.48 17.21 -9.00
CA GLU A 250 -10.85 16.36 -10.00
C GLU A 250 -10.04 15.25 -9.32
N TYR A 251 -9.87 14.13 -10.03
CA TYR A 251 -9.11 13.03 -9.48
C TYR A 251 -7.63 13.39 -9.34
N ASN A 252 -6.99 12.89 -8.29
CA ASN A 252 -5.53 12.99 -8.17
C ASN A 252 -4.84 11.85 -8.94
N PRO A 253 -4.09 12.13 -10.03
CA PRO A 253 -3.43 11.08 -10.81
C PRO A 253 -2.26 10.40 -10.09
N TYR A 254 -1.81 10.97 -8.96
CA TYR A 254 -0.71 10.43 -8.16
C TYR A 254 -1.16 9.53 -7.01
N TRP A 255 -2.46 9.34 -6.83
CA TRP A 255 -2.99 8.33 -5.91
C TRP A 255 -3.21 7.01 -6.62
N LEU A 256 -2.94 5.92 -5.91
CA LEU A 256 -3.06 4.57 -6.45
C LEU A 256 -4.48 4.27 -6.95
N GLY A 257 -5.50 4.70 -6.19
CA GLY A 257 -6.88 4.37 -6.47
C GLY A 257 -7.23 2.93 -6.15
N VAL A 258 -8.42 2.50 -6.55
CA VAL A 258 -8.95 1.19 -6.13
C VAL A 258 -9.98 0.59 -7.08
N PHE A 259 -10.01 -0.74 -7.12
CA PHE A 259 -11.13 -1.49 -7.69
C PHE A 259 -12.22 -1.71 -6.64
N THR A 260 -13.48 -1.63 -7.05
CA THR A 260 -14.61 -2.00 -6.20
C THR A 260 -15.74 -2.62 -7.03
N CYS A 261 -16.47 -3.55 -6.43
CA CYS A 261 -17.73 -4.05 -6.98
C CYS A 261 -18.95 -3.33 -6.36
N ASP A 262 -18.72 -2.51 -5.34
CA ASP A 262 -19.76 -1.78 -4.61
C ASP A 262 -19.96 -0.38 -5.24
N PRO A 263 -21.15 -0.11 -5.83
CA PRO A 263 -21.46 1.19 -6.40
C PRO A 263 -21.43 2.34 -5.38
N GLY A 264 -21.80 2.09 -4.12
CA GLY A 264 -21.79 3.11 -3.06
C GLY A 264 -20.36 3.52 -2.69
N VAL A 265 -19.46 2.55 -2.55
CA VAL A 265 -18.02 2.83 -2.38
C VAL A 265 -17.48 3.60 -3.57
N ALA A 266 -17.85 3.21 -4.81
CA ALA A 266 -17.40 3.94 -6.00
C ALA A 266 -17.87 5.39 -6.00
N GLU A 267 -19.11 5.64 -5.60
CA GLU A 267 -19.67 6.99 -5.47
C GLU A 267 -18.93 7.82 -4.43
N THR A 268 -18.73 7.27 -3.23
CA THR A 268 -18.01 7.96 -2.16
C THR A 268 -16.59 8.35 -2.56
N LEU A 269 -15.85 7.43 -3.19
CA LEU A 269 -14.47 7.67 -3.62
C LEU A 269 -14.40 8.63 -4.81
N PHE A 270 -15.34 8.53 -5.75
CA PHE A 270 -15.47 9.48 -6.87
C PHE A 270 -15.69 10.90 -6.37
N ARG A 271 -16.61 11.09 -5.41
CA ARG A 271 -16.90 12.39 -4.79
C ARG A 271 -15.71 12.97 -4.03
N ALA A 272 -14.78 12.13 -3.58
CA ALA A 272 -13.56 12.53 -2.91
C ALA A 272 -12.37 12.76 -3.87
N GLY A 273 -12.56 12.64 -5.20
CA GLY A 273 -11.47 12.81 -6.18
C GLY A 273 -10.46 11.65 -6.15
N ILE A 274 -10.87 10.47 -5.70
CA ILE A 274 -10.01 9.29 -5.66
C ILE A 274 -10.18 8.51 -6.98
N PRO A 275 -9.09 8.07 -7.63
CA PRO A 275 -9.19 7.21 -8.81
C PRO A 275 -9.95 5.92 -8.48
N VAL A 276 -11.03 5.65 -9.22
CA VAL A 276 -11.89 4.50 -8.94
C VAL A 276 -12.26 3.73 -10.21
N TRP A 277 -12.25 2.41 -10.08
CA TRP A 277 -12.62 1.46 -11.13
C TRP A 277 -13.75 0.56 -10.61
N LEU A 278 -14.97 0.82 -11.08
CA LEU A 278 -16.16 0.09 -10.69
C LEU A 278 -16.30 -1.14 -11.59
N ILE A 279 -16.28 -2.31 -10.96
CA ILE A 279 -16.44 -3.60 -11.61
C ILE A 279 -17.90 -4.01 -11.51
N LYS A 280 -18.48 -4.30 -12.67
CA LYS A 280 -19.88 -4.68 -12.79
C LYS A 280 -20.03 -5.94 -13.62
N HIS A 281 -21.11 -6.68 -13.38
CA HIS A 281 -21.53 -7.69 -14.33
C HIS A 281 -22.03 -7.01 -15.60
N GLU A 282 -21.73 -7.57 -16.76
CA GLU A 282 -22.12 -7.00 -18.05
C GLU A 282 -23.63 -6.75 -18.20
N ASP A 283 -24.48 -7.56 -17.56
CA ASP A 283 -25.94 -7.41 -17.57
C ASP A 283 -26.44 -6.20 -16.78
N THR A 284 -25.62 -5.65 -15.88
CA THR A 284 -25.98 -4.45 -15.11
C THR A 284 -25.64 -3.17 -15.85
N VAL A 285 -24.95 -3.26 -17.00
CA VAL A 285 -24.66 -2.12 -17.86
C VAL A 285 -25.88 -1.86 -18.75
N THR A 286 -26.65 -0.83 -18.39
CA THR A 286 -27.90 -0.48 -19.08
C THR A 286 -27.70 0.70 -20.04
N ALA A 287 -28.73 1.02 -20.82
CA ALA A 287 -28.74 2.20 -21.68
C ALA A 287 -28.55 3.54 -20.94
N ASN A 288 -28.72 3.55 -19.61
CA ASN A 288 -28.50 4.74 -18.77
C ASN A 288 -27.03 4.91 -18.33
N THR A 289 -26.18 3.90 -18.56
CA THR A 289 -24.74 3.97 -18.27
C THR A 289 -24.02 4.58 -19.46
N SER A 290 -23.48 5.79 -19.29
CA SER A 290 -22.73 6.47 -20.34
C SER A 290 -21.32 5.86 -20.44
N LEU A 291 -21.00 5.26 -21.58
CA LEU A 291 -19.67 4.72 -21.88
C LEU A 291 -19.02 5.51 -23.02
N LEU A 292 -17.95 6.25 -22.74
CA LEU A 292 -17.34 7.17 -23.71
C LEU A 292 -16.23 6.53 -24.54
N ALA A 293 -15.30 5.80 -23.90
CA ALA A 293 -14.15 5.23 -24.61
C ALA A 293 -13.82 3.80 -24.12
N LYS A 294 -13.70 2.85 -25.05
CA LYS A 294 -13.15 1.52 -24.76
C LYS A 294 -11.63 1.62 -24.69
N VAL A 295 -11.02 1.08 -23.63
CA VAL A 295 -9.56 1.06 -23.45
C VAL A 295 -9.04 -0.36 -23.21
N VAL A 296 -7.77 -0.58 -23.56
CA VAL A 296 -7.04 -1.78 -23.17
C VAL A 296 -6.50 -1.57 -21.76
N PRO A 297 -6.64 -2.55 -20.84
CA PRO A 297 -6.06 -2.43 -19.51
C PRO A 297 -4.54 -2.21 -19.56
N ARG A 298 -4.06 -1.25 -18.78
CA ARG A 298 -2.65 -0.90 -18.64
C ARG A 298 -1.93 -1.97 -17.83
N GLU A 299 -0.82 -2.46 -18.35
CA GLU A 299 0.07 -3.38 -17.64
C GLU A 299 0.96 -2.64 -16.63
N PRO A 300 1.32 -3.28 -15.51
CA PRO A 300 2.20 -2.71 -14.50
C PRO A 300 3.67 -2.74 -14.93
N ASP A 301 4.42 -1.73 -14.51
CA ASP A 301 5.88 -1.71 -14.55
C ASP A 301 6.43 -2.23 -13.21
N MET A 302 6.61 -3.55 -13.10
CA MET A 302 7.00 -4.23 -11.85
C MET A 302 8.03 -5.34 -12.08
N VAL A 303 8.85 -5.56 -11.06
CA VAL A 303 9.79 -6.68 -11.04
C VAL A 303 9.05 -7.97 -10.68
N LEU A 304 9.17 -8.98 -11.53
CA LEU A 304 8.55 -10.31 -11.33
C LEU A 304 9.59 -11.42 -11.16
N ALA A 305 10.84 -11.13 -11.48
CA ALA A 305 11.93 -12.06 -11.34
C ALA A 305 12.04 -12.52 -9.87
N MET A 306 12.21 -13.82 -9.67
CA MET A 306 12.53 -14.36 -8.36
C MET A 306 13.94 -13.92 -7.96
N PHE A 307 14.18 -13.84 -6.66
CA PHE A 307 15.53 -13.58 -6.17
C PHE A 307 16.50 -14.70 -6.59
N THR A 308 17.61 -14.30 -7.20
CA THR A 308 18.75 -15.15 -7.54
C THR A 308 19.93 -14.73 -6.69
N ASP A 309 20.63 -15.71 -6.11
CA ASP A 309 21.84 -15.43 -5.34
C ASP A 309 22.90 -14.80 -6.26
N PRO A 310 23.41 -13.59 -5.98
CA PRO A 310 24.32 -12.91 -6.90
C PRO A 310 25.71 -13.58 -6.98
N ILE A 311 26.07 -14.40 -5.99
CA ILE A 311 27.36 -15.10 -5.94
C ILE A 311 27.22 -16.50 -6.53
N LYS A 312 26.14 -17.21 -6.15
CA LYS A 312 25.96 -18.62 -6.52
C LYS A 312 25.13 -18.82 -7.78
N HIS A 313 24.53 -17.75 -8.32
CA HIS A 313 23.74 -17.72 -9.55
C HIS A 313 22.55 -18.69 -9.62
N PHE A 314 22.10 -19.27 -8.49
CA PHE A 314 20.89 -20.09 -8.45
C PHE A 314 19.70 -19.33 -7.86
N ALA A 315 18.50 -19.67 -8.34
CA ALA A 315 17.25 -19.13 -7.85
C ALA A 315 17.02 -19.53 -6.39
N ARG A 316 16.83 -18.54 -5.52
CA ARG A 316 16.55 -18.75 -4.10
C ARG A 316 15.32 -17.91 -3.73
N PRO A 317 14.10 -18.34 -4.09
CA PRO A 317 12.91 -17.54 -3.89
C PRO A 317 12.64 -17.22 -2.41
N PHE A 318 11.89 -16.15 -2.18
CA PHE A 318 11.38 -15.79 -0.86
C PHE A 318 10.25 -16.72 -0.42
N PRO A 319 9.98 -16.89 0.88
CA PRO A 319 8.83 -17.68 1.32
C PRO A 319 7.52 -17.05 0.82
N VAL A 320 6.56 -17.90 0.47
CA VAL A 320 5.20 -17.47 0.13
C VAL A 320 4.45 -17.15 1.42
N ARG A 321 3.80 -16.00 1.48
CA ARG A 321 3.08 -15.53 2.68
C ARG A 321 1.59 -15.77 2.60
N TYR A 322 1.05 -15.73 1.40
CA TYR A 322 -0.36 -15.93 1.11
C TYR A 322 -0.52 -16.36 -0.35
N VAL A 323 -1.52 -17.18 -0.61
CA VAL A 323 -1.98 -17.53 -1.96
C VAL A 323 -3.50 -17.44 -1.94
N GLY A 324 -4.06 -16.70 -2.89
CA GLY A 324 -5.49 -16.55 -3.03
C GLY A 324 -5.87 -15.21 -3.66
N PRO A 325 -7.17 -14.94 -3.78
CA PRO A 325 -7.66 -13.75 -4.46
C PRO A 325 -7.35 -12.47 -3.67
N SER A 326 -7.40 -11.34 -4.37
CA SER A 326 -7.25 -10.02 -3.75
C SER A 326 -8.44 -9.72 -2.85
N ASN A 327 -8.21 -9.80 -1.55
CA ASN A 327 -9.18 -9.60 -0.48
C ASN A 327 -8.45 -9.08 0.77
N TYR A 328 -9.18 -8.93 1.87
CA TYR A 328 -8.62 -8.54 3.17
C TYR A 328 -7.40 -9.39 3.59
N LYS A 329 -7.41 -10.72 3.38
CA LYS A 329 -6.30 -11.60 3.76
C LYS A 329 -5.05 -11.34 2.91
N CYS A 330 -5.22 -11.11 1.61
CA CYS A 330 -4.13 -10.70 0.73
C CYS A 330 -3.55 -9.34 1.17
N SER A 331 -4.44 -8.38 1.41
CA SER A 331 -4.13 -7.03 1.88
C SER A 331 -3.37 -7.06 3.22
N LEU A 332 -3.80 -7.92 4.14
CA LEU A 332 -3.17 -8.17 5.44
C LEU A 332 -1.80 -8.85 5.27
N ALA A 333 -1.67 -9.83 4.37
CA ALA A 333 -0.40 -10.51 4.10
C ALA A 333 0.67 -9.55 3.55
N CYS A 334 0.28 -8.58 2.71
CA CYS A 334 1.18 -7.53 2.23
C CYS A 334 1.60 -6.55 3.34
N ARG A 335 0.71 -6.28 4.31
CA ARG A 335 0.97 -5.37 5.45
C ARG A 335 1.70 -5.99 6.62
N ARG A 336 1.57 -7.30 6.87
CA ARG A 336 2.37 -7.96 7.90
C ARG A 336 3.83 -7.75 7.53
N PHE A 337 4.68 -7.33 8.45
CA PHE A 337 6.12 -7.19 8.17
C PHE A 337 6.81 -8.49 8.61
N LEU A 338 7.67 -9.07 7.76
CA LEU A 338 8.25 -10.41 7.94
C LEU A 338 8.88 -10.57 9.33
N ARG A 339 9.50 -9.51 9.86
CA ARG A 339 10.12 -9.56 11.19
C ARG A 339 9.15 -9.45 12.35
N GLN A 340 7.99 -8.85 12.18
CA GLN A 340 6.98 -8.87 13.23
C GLN A 340 6.40 -10.28 13.35
N ASP A 341 6.09 -10.92 12.22
CA ASP A 341 5.66 -12.32 12.19
C ASP A 341 6.74 -13.24 12.80
N GLN A 342 8.02 -13.04 12.44
CA GLN A 342 9.10 -13.84 13.02
C GLN A 342 9.24 -13.62 14.53
N MET A 343 9.28 -12.37 15.02
CA MET A 343 9.38 -12.08 16.45
C MET A 343 8.19 -12.63 17.25
N GLU A 344 6.98 -12.59 16.70
CA GLU A 344 5.80 -13.23 17.32
C GLU A 344 5.95 -14.76 17.39
N THR A 345 6.44 -15.43 16.33
CA THR A 345 6.76 -16.88 16.41
C THR A 345 7.87 -17.22 17.41
N TRP A 346 8.88 -16.36 17.57
CA TRP A 346 9.93 -16.58 18.58
C TRP A 346 9.41 -16.43 20.02
N GLN A 347 8.45 -15.53 20.27
CA GLN A 347 7.82 -15.39 21.59
C GLN A 347 6.87 -16.53 21.95
N VAL A 348 6.32 -17.24 20.95
CA VAL A 348 5.44 -18.40 21.16
C VAL A 348 6.22 -19.69 21.47
N THR A 349 7.56 -19.67 21.41
CA THR A 349 8.38 -20.84 21.77
C THR A 349 9.30 -20.56 22.96
N PRO A 350 8.82 -20.84 24.18
CA PRO A 350 9.67 -21.42 25.20
C PRO A 350 9.12 -22.77 25.71
N THR A 351 10.06 -23.70 25.90
CA THR A 351 9.98 -24.83 26.84
C THR A 351 9.28 -26.11 26.36
N ASN A 352 10.06 -26.98 25.71
CA ASN A 352 10.51 -28.25 26.33
C ASN A 352 11.43 -29.02 25.36
N ALA A 353 12.72 -28.73 25.43
CA ALA A 353 13.75 -29.68 25.07
C ALA A 353 14.36 -30.19 26.38
N ALA A 354 13.88 -31.33 26.86
CA ALA A 354 14.60 -32.18 27.78
C ALA A 354 14.18 -33.61 27.46
N GLY A 355 15.10 -34.37 26.87
CA GLY A 355 14.91 -35.79 26.66
C GLY A 355 14.98 -36.54 27.99
N THR A 356 14.14 -37.56 28.16
CA THR A 356 14.56 -38.79 28.83
C THR A 356 13.67 -39.93 28.39
N SER A 357 14.30 -41.01 27.98
CA SER A 357 13.71 -42.31 27.70
C SER A 357 13.21 -42.98 28.99
N THR A 358 12.25 -43.89 28.82
CA THR A 358 12.02 -45.17 29.54
C THR A 358 10.79 -45.27 30.47
N ALA A 359 9.90 -46.21 30.09
CA ALA A 359 8.98 -47.06 30.86
C ALA A 359 7.84 -46.46 31.72
N GLY A 360 6.67 -47.11 31.63
CA GLY A 360 5.41 -46.75 32.29
C GLY A 360 5.21 -47.27 33.73
N PRO A 361 3.97 -47.64 34.14
CA PRO A 361 3.16 -46.84 35.04
C PRO A 361 2.87 -47.52 36.40
N SER A 362 2.56 -46.75 37.46
CA SER A 362 1.72 -47.25 38.57
C SER A 362 1.21 -46.13 39.50
N MET A 363 0.14 -46.47 40.20
CA MET A 363 -0.88 -45.67 40.89
C MET A 363 -0.62 -45.38 42.39
N ALA A 364 -1.45 -44.48 42.94
CA ALA A 364 -1.92 -44.30 44.33
C ALA A 364 -1.28 -43.18 45.19
N GLY A 365 -2.15 -42.30 45.74
CA GLY A 365 -1.84 -41.19 46.67
C GLY A 365 -1.80 -41.61 48.16
N PRO A 366 -2.08 -40.74 49.18
CA PRO A 366 -2.54 -39.35 49.14
C PRO A 366 -1.83 -38.32 50.08
N SER A 367 -2.14 -37.03 49.85
CA SER A 367 -2.25 -35.86 50.77
C SER A 367 -1.09 -35.43 51.70
N SER A 368 -0.58 -34.19 51.52
CA SER A 368 -0.78 -33.08 52.48
C SER A 368 -0.03 -31.77 52.09
N ALA A 369 -0.77 -30.66 52.24
CA ALA A 369 -0.44 -29.24 52.45
C ALA A 369 0.90 -28.62 51.98
N GLY A 370 0.80 -27.53 51.20
CA GLY A 370 1.89 -26.57 50.98
C GLY A 370 1.53 -25.47 49.97
N THR A 371 0.99 -24.36 50.46
CA THR A 371 0.60 -23.12 49.76
C THR A 371 1.72 -22.51 48.90
N GLN A 372 1.44 -22.12 47.66
CA GLN A 372 1.84 -20.81 47.10
C GLN A 372 1.15 -20.49 45.77
N SER A 373 0.69 -19.24 45.69
CA SER A 373 -0.22 -18.67 44.70
C SER A 373 0.41 -18.50 43.30
N ALA A 374 -0.33 -18.88 42.25
CA ALA A 374 -0.07 -18.49 40.86
C ALA A 374 -1.27 -17.67 40.31
N PRO A 375 -1.07 -16.55 39.58
CA PRO A 375 -2.17 -15.77 39.04
C PRO A 375 -2.83 -16.47 37.85
N ASN A 376 -4.16 -16.46 37.90
CA ASN A 376 -5.11 -17.07 37.00
C ASN A 376 -5.08 -16.47 35.57
N CYS A 377 -4.34 -17.08 34.65
CA CYS A 377 -4.32 -16.71 33.22
C CYS A 377 -5.52 -17.26 32.41
N GLN A 378 -6.35 -18.14 32.97
CA GLN A 378 -7.44 -18.78 32.23
C GLN A 378 -8.77 -17.98 32.27
N ALA A 379 -8.95 -17.07 33.22
CA ALA A 379 -10.14 -16.22 33.28
C ALA A 379 -10.23 -15.17 32.15
N LYS A 380 -9.09 -14.73 31.57
CA LYS A 380 -9.06 -13.73 30.49
C LYS A 380 -9.44 -14.28 29.11
N ARG A 381 -9.43 -15.60 28.91
CA ARG A 381 -9.72 -16.21 27.60
C ARG A 381 -11.22 -16.39 27.34
N LYS A 382 -12.06 -16.47 28.40
CA LYS A 382 -13.53 -16.57 28.26
C LYS A 382 -14.24 -15.21 28.12
N GLN A 383 -13.63 -14.09 28.53
CA GLN A 383 -14.23 -12.76 28.32
C GLN A 383 -14.00 -12.16 26.92
N ARG A 384 -13.02 -12.66 26.15
CA ARG A 384 -12.79 -12.23 24.75
C ARG A 384 -13.71 -12.88 23.72
N ALA A 385 -14.45 -13.94 24.09
CA ALA A 385 -15.37 -14.63 23.17
C ALA A 385 -16.77 -14.00 23.10
N ASN A 386 -17.11 -13.06 23.99
CA ASN A 386 -18.46 -12.46 24.09
C ASN A 386 -18.54 -10.97 23.76
N GLN A 387 -17.48 -10.33 23.26
CA GLN A 387 -17.59 -9.00 22.67
C GLN A 387 -17.91 -9.14 21.18
N LYS A 388 -19.22 -9.15 20.86
CA LYS A 388 -19.69 -8.80 19.51
C LYS A 388 -19.16 -7.40 19.19
N VAL A 389 -18.19 -7.32 18.30
CA VAL A 389 -17.81 -6.07 17.62
C VAL A 389 -19.05 -5.59 16.85
N PRO A 390 -19.47 -4.33 16.95
CA PRO A 390 -20.55 -3.83 16.11
C PRO A 390 -20.07 -3.85 14.66
N VAL A 391 -20.77 -4.64 13.84
CA VAL A 391 -20.72 -4.54 12.38
C VAL A 391 -21.25 -3.15 12.03
N ILE A 392 -20.41 -2.29 11.44
CA ILE A 392 -20.87 -1.05 10.82
C ILE A 392 -21.14 -1.39 9.35
N GLN A 393 -22.41 -1.60 9.02
CA GLN A 393 -22.86 -1.62 7.63
C GLN A 393 -22.83 -0.20 7.08
N LEU A 394 -22.08 0.01 6.00
CA LEU A 394 -22.13 1.24 5.22
C LEU A 394 -23.32 1.22 4.25
N ALA A 395 -24.56 1.09 4.75
CA ALA A 395 -25.80 1.50 4.08
C ALA A 395 -27.03 1.15 4.94
N ASP A 396 -27.86 2.15 5.24
CA ASP A 396 -29.32 2.07 5.17
C ASP A 396 -29.87 3.50 5.17
N TRP A 397 -30.16 4.03 3.99
CA TRP A 397 -31.01 5.20 3.84
C TRP A 397 -32.07 4.91 2.79
N ALA A 398 -33.18 4.33 3.24
CA ALA A 398 -34.43 4.34 2.49
C ALA A 398 -35.16 5.69 2.74
N PRO A 399 -35.87 6.24 1.74
CA PRO A 399 -36.51 7.54 1.86
C PRO A 399 -37.86 7.42 2.57
N THR A 400 -38.02 8.05 3.74
CA THR A 400 -39.35 8.14 4.37
C THR A 400 -40.12 9.32 3.79
N GLU A 401 -41.32 9.00 3.32
CA GLU A 401 -42.31 9.89 2.76
C GLU A 401 -42.72 11.06 3.68
N ARG A 402 -43.23 12.09 3.00
CA ARG A 402 -43.87 13.31 3.49
C ARG A 402 -44.70 13.13 4.77
N GLN A 403 -44.48 14.02 5.73
CA GLN A 403 -45.59 14.63 6.46
C GLN A 403 -45.54 16.15 6.41
N VAL A 404 -46.71 16.69 6.08
CA VAL A 404 -47.06 18.09 5.90
C VAL A 404 -47.28 18.74 7.28
N GLY A 405 -46.72 19.95 7.43
CA GLY A 405 -47.34 21.04 8.19
C GLY A 405 -46.98 21.17 9.67
N ARG A 406 -46.23 22.22 10.02
CA ARG A 406 -46.76 23.48 10.57
C ARG A 406 -45.60 24.43 10.87
N GLY A 407 -45.85 25.71 10.60
CA GLY A 407 -44.81 26.72 10.45
C GLY A 407 -44.21 27.22 11.76
N ARG A 408 -43.06 27.88 11.60
CA ARG A 408 -42.67 29.09 12.34
C ARG A 408 -41.59 29.80 11.53
N SER A 409 -41.91 31.03 11.15
CA SER A 409 -41.08 31.96 10.41
C SER A 409 -39.85 32.35 11.22
N LEU A 410 -38.67 32.38 10.59
CA LEU A 410 -37.47 33.04 11.11
C LEU A 410 -37.16 34.28 10.24
N PRO A 411 -36.71 35.39 10.84
CA PRO A 411 -36.50 36.66 10.13
C PRO A 411 -35.13 36.74 9.46
N ALA A 412 -35.04 37.59 8.43
CA ALA A 412 -33.83 37.86 7.65
C ALA A 412 -32.75 38.60 8.46
N PRO A 413 -31.46 38.51 8.08
CA PRO A 413 -30.37 39.16 8.82
C PRO A 413 -30.24 40.64 8.48
N SER A 414 -30.20 41.47 9.52
CA SER A 414 -29.93 42.90 9.46
C SER A 414 -28.45 43.21 9.24
N GLN A 415 -28.19 44.12 8.31
CA GLN A 415 -26.92 44.83 8.15
C GLN A 415 -26.57 45.64 9.39
N ALA A 416 -25.30 45.61 9.80
CA ALA A 416 -24.70 46.64 10.63
C ALA A 416 -23.40 47.12 9.96
N LYS A 417 -23.48 48.33 9.37
CA LYS A 417 -22.35 49.23 9.15
C LYS A 417 -22.01 49.89 10.49
N TRP A 418 -20.74 50.21 10.73
CA TRP A 418 -20.23 51.60 10.65
C TRP A 418 -18.74 51.68 11.05
N LEU A 419 -18.00 52.45 10.23
CA LEU A 419 -16.90 53.41 10.50
C LEU A 419 -15.71 52.96 11.35
N GLY A 420 -14.46 53.26 11.01
CA GLY A 420 -13.92 54.23 10.06
C GLY A 420 -12.47 54.52 10.52
N GLY A 421 -11.55 54.71 9.58
CA GLY A 421 -10.15 54.96 9.91
C GLY A 421 -9.24 54.83 8.70
N SER A 422 -9.31 55.81 7.80
CA SER A 422 -8.33 56.04 6.75
C SER A 422 -7.06 56.64 7.36
N VAL A 423 -5.90 56.05 7.09
CA VAL A 423 -4.64 56.81 6.97
C VAL A 423 -3.94 56.33 5.71
N THR A 424 -3.81 57.27 4.79
CA THR A 424 -3.00 57.29 3.58
C THR A 424 -1.52 57.15 3.91
N GLU A 425 -0.77 56.37 3.13
CA GLU A 425 0.53 56.81 2.60
C GLU A 425 1.02 55.83 1.52
N GLY A 426 1.13 56.35 0.31
CA GLY A 426 2.04 55.83 -0.69
C GLY A 426 2.92 56.99 -1.13
N PHE A 427 4.23 56.83 -1.07
CA PHE A 427 5.13 57.60 -1.91
C PHE A 427 6.37 56.77 -2.26
N LYS A 428 6.75 56.91 -3.53
CA LYS A 428 7.94 56.38 -4.18
C LYS A 428 9.22 56.87 -3.50
N GLY A 429 10.23 56.00 -3.51
CA GLY A 429 11.63 56.24 -3.18
C GLY A 429 12.37 54.92 -3.30
#